data_AF-A0A5R2MVP5-F1
#
_entry.id   AF-A0A5R2MVP5-F1
#
_cell.length_a   1.000
_cell.length_b   1.000
_cell.length_c   1.000
_cell.angle_alpha   90.00
_cell.angle_beta   90.00
_cell.angle_gamma   90.00
#
_symmetry.space_group_name_H-M   'P 1'
#
loop_
_entity.id
_entity.type
_entity.pdbx_description
1 polymer ?
#
loop_
_entity_poly.entity_id
_entity_poly.type
_entity_poly.pdbx_seq_one_letter_code
_entity_poly.pdbx_strand_id
1 'polypeptide(L)'
;AHSASKKNAEQVQAWAAEGVLTDLSDLAKKEDWAKIIAPELVPLISYNGKTVAVPVNVHRSNWLWYNKKVFDKAGVQPPTTWDEFNQVSEKLLAAGVTPLALGGQP
;
A
#
# COMPACT_ATOMS: atom_id res chain seq x y z
N ALA A 1 1.23 0.57 -3.01
CA ALA A 1 1.81 1.60 -2.12
C ALA A 1 0.90 2.82 -2.02
N HIS A 2 0.32 3.26 -3.14
CA HIS A 2 -0.36 4.57 -3.23
C HIS A 2 -1.66 4.70 -2.41
N SER A 3 -2.43 3.63 -2.20
CA SER A 3 -3.75 3.70 -1.53
C SER A 3 -3.70 3.97 -0.03
N ALA A 4 -2.90 3.21 0.72
CA ALA A 4 -2.79 3.36 2.18
C ALA A 4 -2.06 4.64 2.58
N SER A 5 -0.98 4.98 1.87
CA SER A 5 -0.24 6.23 2.07
C SER A 5 -1.11 7.46 1.80
N LYS A 6 -2.03 7.39 0.82
CA LYS A 6 -2.98 8.48 0.54
C LYS A 6 -3.98 8.70 1.68
N LYS A 7 -4.57 7.63 2.23
CA LYS A 7 -5.51 7.74 3.36
C LYS A 7 -4.84 8.32 4.61
N ASN A 8 -3.62 7.88 4.92
CA ASN A 8 -2.88 8.41 6.05
C ASN A 8 -2.48 9.88 5.82
N ALA A 9 -2.12 10.25 4.59
CA ALA A 9 -1.85 11.64 4.24
C ALA A 9 -3.11 12.52 4.42
N GLU A 10 -4.28 12.07 3.97
CA GLU A 10 -5.55 12.77 4.18
C GLU A 10 -5.81 13.03 5.68
N GLN A 11 -5.53 12.05 6.54
CA GLN A 11 -5.64 12.22 7.98
C GLN A 11 -4.62 13.24 8.51
N VAL A 12 -3.36 13.20 8.07
CA VAL A 12 -2.35 14.20 8.43
C VAL A 12 -2.81 15.61 8.04
N GLN A 13 -3.36 15.79 6.84
CA GLN A 13 -3.85 17.09 6.37
C GLN A 13 -5.03 17.59 7.22
N ALA A 14 -5.97 16.71 7.56
CA ALA A 14 -7.13 17.07 8.39
C ALA A 14 -6.69 17.56 9.78
N TRP A 15 -5.80 16.82 10.45
CA TRP A 15 -5.32 17.18 11.79
C TRP A 15 -4.42 18.42 11.76
N ALA A 16 -3.63 18.61 10.68
CA ALA A 16 -2.86 19.83 10.49
C ALA A 16 -3.75 21.06 10.33
N ALA A 17 -4.87 20.94 9.61
CA ALA A 17 -5.85 22.01 9.44
C ALA A 17 -6.55 22.40 10.76
N GLU A 18 -6.71 21.45 11.68
CA GLU A 18 -7.19 21.71 13.04
C GLU A 18 -6.13 22.37 13.95
N GLY A 19 -4.87 22.48 13.50
CA GLY A 19 -3.78 23.09 14.25
C GLY A 19 -3.24 22.25 15.41
N VAL A 20 -3.56 20.96 15.45
CA VAL A 20 -3.19 20.05 16.55
C VAL A 20 -1.86 19.32 16.31
N LEU A 21 -1.19 19.56 15.19
CA LEU A 21 0.10 18.94 14.86
C LEU A 21 1.28 19.89 15.09
N THR A 22 2.36 19.35 15.67
CA THR A 22 3.61 20.07 15.92
C THR A 22 4.39 20.26 14.61
N ASP A 23 5.01 21.44 14.47
CA ASP A 23 5.99 21.70 13.42
C ASP A 23 7.31 20.98 13.71
N LEU A 24 7.67 20.04 12.83
CA LEU A 24 8.89 19.22 12.93
C LEU A 24 9.98 19.73 11.97
N SER A 25 9.82 20.88 11.33
CA SER A 25 10.73 21.34 10.26
C SER A 25 12.18 21.51 10.74
N ASP A 26 12.38 21.97 11.97
CA ASP A 26 13.74 22.12 12.54
C ASP A 26 14.39 20.76 12.80
N LEU A 27 13.62 19.79 13.30
CA LEU A 27 14.08 18.42 13.47
C LEU A 27 14.40 17.77 12.11
N ALA A 28 13.52 17.95 11.13
CA ALA A 28 13.71 17.42 9.78
C ALA A 28 14.97 17.96 9.11
N LYS A 29 15.31 19.25 9.34
CA LYS A 29 16.58 19.84 8.88
C LYS A 29 17.77 19.30 9.65
N LYS A 30 17.68 19.23 10.98
CA LYS A 30 18.77 18.75 11.85
C LYS A 30 19.17 17.31 11.51
N GLU A 31 18.18 16.46 11.25
CA GLU A 31 18.37 15.03 10.95
C GLU A 31 18.44 14.75 9.43
N ASP A 32 18.52 15.80 8.60
CA ASP A 32 18.71 15.73 7.14
C ASP A 32 17.71 14.79 6.43
N TRP A 33 16.42 14.94 6.75
CA TRP A 33 15.37 14.08 6.22
C TRP A 33 15.26 14.12 4.69
N ALA A 34 15.73 15.18 4.05
CA ALA A 34 15.79 15.29 2.59
C ALA A 34 16.65 14.19 1.93
N LYS A 35 17.59 13.58 2.66
CA LYS A 35 18.42 12.48 2.15
C LYS A 35 17.81 11.09 2.34
N ILE A 36 16.90 10.93 3.30
CA ILE A 36 16.39 9.62 3.72
C ILE A 36 14.91 9.41 3.38
N ILE A 37 14.13 10.49 3.28
CA ILE A 37 12.73 10.45 2.88
C ILE A 37 12.67 10.59 1.36
N ALA A 38 12.05 9.61 0.71
CA ALA A 38 11.85 9.64 -0.72
C ALA A 38 11.02 10.89 -1.11
N PRO A 39 11.41 11.66 -2.14
CA PRO A 39 10.78 12.95 -2.47
C PRO A 39 9.27 12.88 -2.65
N GLU A 40 8.75 11.76 -3.16
CA GLU A 40 7.33 11.52 -3.36
C GLU A 40 6.51 11.45 -2.05
N LEU A 41 7.17 11.23 -0.90
CA LEU A 41 6.53 11.19 0.41
C LEU A 41 6.48 12.57 1.08
N VAL A 42 7.34 13.51 0.66
CA VAL A 42 7.44 14.84 1.28
C VAL A 42 6.10 15.60 1.27
N PRO A 43 5.32 15.62 0.15
CA PRO A 43 4.01 16.27 0.15
C PRO A 43 3.01 15.62 1.11
N LEU A 44 3.16 14.32 1.39
CA LEU A 44 2.22 13.56 2.24
C LEU A 44 2.40 13.87 3.73
N ILE A 45 3.60 14.32 4.13
CA ILE A 45 3.96 14.63 5.52
C ILE A 45 4.07 16.13 5.78
N SER A 46 3.80 16.96 4.77
CA SER A 46 3.92 18.41 4.84
C SER A 46 2.55 19.09 4.82
N TYR A 47 2.42 20.18 5.54
CA TYR A 47 1.24 21.05 5.53
C TYR A 47 1.69 22.51 5.56
N ASN A 48 1.21 23.33 4.62
CA ASN A 48 1.59 24.75 4.51
C ASN A 48 3.11 25.01 4.60
N GLY A 49 3.91 24.16 3.94
CA GLY A 49 5.37 24.26 3.92
C GLY A 49 6.10 23.77 5.18
N LYS A 50 5.37 23.24 6.17
CA LYS A 50 5.93 22.66 7.40
C LYS A 50 5.87 21.15 7.36
N THR A 51 6.92 20.49 7.84
CA THR A 51 6.90 19.05 8.08
C THR A 51 6.11 18.77 9.37
N VAL A 52 5.03 18.00 9.29
CA VAL A 52 4.11 17.75 10.42
C VAL A 52 3.93 16.28 10.76
N ALA A 53 4.56 15.38 10.00
CA ALA A 53 4.51 13.94 10.24
C ALA A 53 5.86 13.27 9.90
N VAL A 54 6.06 12.06 10.42
CA VAL A 54 7.23 11.22 10.14
C VAL A 54 6.78 9.89 9.55
N PRO A 55 7.21 9.52 8.34
CA PRO A 55 6.82 8.26 7.73
C PRO A 55 7.61 7.10 8.39
N VAL A 56 6.91 6.19 9.06
CA VAL A 56 7.53 5.03 9.76
C VAL A 56 7.46 3.72 8.98
N ASN A 57 6.57 3.63 8.00
CA ASN A 57 6.39 2.44 7.17
C ASN A 57 5.80 2.79 5.80
N VAL A 58 5.90 1.83 4.87
CA VAL A 58 5.25 1.89 3.55
C VAL A 58 4.50 0.58 3.32
N HIS A 59 3.18 0.67 3.23
CA HIS A 59 2.32 -0.49 2.98
C HIS A 59 1.91 -0.57 1.51
N ARG A 60 1.81 -1.79 0.97
CA ARG A 60 1.23 -2.04 -0.36
C ARG A 60 0.02 -2.93 -0.24
N SER A 61 -1.16 -2.42 -0.61
CA SER A 61 -2.40 -3.19 -0.61
C SER A 61 -2.61 -4.01 -1.89
N ASN A 62 -1.90 -3.69 -2.97
CA ASN A 62 -2.18 -4.20 -4.31
C ASN A 62 -1.27 -5.37 -4.72
N TRP A 63 -1.00 -6.29 -3.79
CA TRP A 63 -0.25 -7.51 -4.08
C TRP A 63 -1.20 -8.69 -4.20
N LEU A 64 -1.04 -9.48 -5.27
CA LEU A 64 -1.68 -10.78 -5.41
C LEU A 64 -0.72 -11.85 -4.91
N TRP A 65 -1.12 -12.54 -3.84
CA TRP A 65 -0.41 -13.70 -3.32
C TRP A 65 -1.03 -14.97 -3.90
N TYR A 66 -0.21 -15.98 -4.19
CA TYR A 66 -0.69 -17.23 -4.78
C TYR A 66 0.03 -18.45 -4.18
N ASN A 67 -0.63 -19.62 -4.24
CA ASN A 67 -0.05 -20.89 -3.81
C ASN A 67 0.65 -21.57 -4.99
N LYS A 68 1.98 -21.56 -4.99
CA LYS A 68 2.81 -22.17 -6.04
C LYS A 68 2.46 -23.64 -6.32
N LYS A 69 2.31 -24.47 -5.28
CA LYS A 69 2.00 -25.90 -5.46
C LYS A 69 0.66 -26.13 -6.15
N VAL A 70 -0.34 -25.29 -5.84
CA VAL A 70 -1.66 -25.35 -6.48
C VAL A 70 -1.55 -24.94 -7.95
N PHE A 71 -0.79 -23.88 -8.25
CA PHE A 71 -0.57 -23.41 -9.61
C PHE A 71 0.17 -24.44 -10.46
N ASP A 72 1.23 -25.04 -9.91
CA ASP A 72 2.00 -26.10 -10.58
C ASP A 72 1.13 -27.33 -10.87
N LYS A 73 0.30 -27.77 -9.91
CA LYS A 73 -0.62 -28.91 -10.08
C LYS A 73 -1.70 -28.64 -11.14
N ALA A 74 -2.15 -27.39 -11.26
CA ALA A 74 -3.16 -26.98 -12.23
C ALA A 74 -2.58 -26.55 -13.59
N GLY A 75 -1.25 -26.51 -13.73
CA GLY A 75 -0.57 -26.11 -14.98
C GLY A 75 -0.84 -24.65 -15.37
N VAL A 76 -0.93 -23.75 -14.38
CA VAL A 76 -1.22 -22.31 -14.58
C VAL A 76 -0.08 -21.42 -14.11
N GLN A 77 0.02 -20.23 -14.68
CA GLN A 77 1.01 -19.21 -14.30
C GLN A 77 0.34 -18.06 -13.54
N PRO A 78 1.09 -17.31 -12.71
CA PRO A 78 0.58 -16.09 -12.06
C PRO A 78 0.04 -15.10 -13.11
N PRO A 79 -1.22 -14.66 -12.99
CA PRO A 79 -1.82 -13.75 -13.96
C PRO A 79 -1.23 -12.35 -13.81
N THR A 80 -1.10 -11.66 -14.95
CA THR A 80 -0.66 -10.27 -15.06
C THR A 80 -1.80 -9.33 -15.47
N THR A 81 -2.90 -9.89 -15.97
CA THR A 81 -4.12 -9.19 -16.37
C THR A 81 -5.36 -9.76 -15.67
N TRP A 82 -6.46 -9.01 -15.69
CA TRP A 82 -7.74 -9.48 -15.15
C TRP A 82 -8.34 -10.64 -15.97
N ASP A 83 -8.16 -10.63 -17.28
CA ASP A 83 -8.62 -11.72 -18.14
C ASP A 83 -7.85 -13.01 -17.85
N GLU A 84 -6.52 -12.92 -17.68
CA GLU A 84 -5.71 -14.06 -17.23
C GLU A 84 -6.11 -14.54 -15.84
N PHE A 85 -6.42 -13.61 -14.93
CA PHE A 85 -6.90 -13.95 -13.59
C PHE A 85 -8.20 -14.78 -13.65
N ASN A 86 -9.14 -14.40 -14.52
CA ASN A 86 -10.39 -15.14 -14.71
C ASN A 86 -10.12 -16.54 -15.29
N GLN A 87 -9.27 -16.64 -16.32
CA GLN A 87 -8.90 -17.94 -16.92
C GLN A 87 -8.19 -18.88 -15.92
N VAL A 88 -7.30 -18.34 -15.10
CA VAL A 88 -6.65 -19.09 -14.02
C VAL A 88 -7.68 -19.54 -12.99
N SER A 89 -8.61 -18.66 -12.63
CA SER A 89 -9.68 -18.96 -11.66
C SER A 89 -10.60 -20.09 -12.13
N GLU A 90 -10.99 -20.09 -13.41
CA GLU A 90 -11.79 -21.16 -14.02
C GLU A 90 -11.08 -22.52 -13.96
N LYS A 91 -9.78 -22.56 -14.28
CA LYS A 91 -8.97 -23.79 -14.20
C LYS A 91 -8.84 -24.31 -12.77
N LEU A 92 -8.65 -23.41 -11.80
CA LEU A 92 -8.58 -23.78 -10.39
C LEU A 92 -9.93 -24.32 -9.89
N LEU A 93 -11.05 -23.70 -10.27
CA LEU A 93 -12.39 -24.19 -9.95
C LEU A 93 -12.64 -25.58 -10.55
N ALA A 94 -12.27 -25.80 -11.82
CA ALA A 94 -12.38 -27.10 -12.47
C ALA A 94 -11.52 -28.18 -11.78
N ALA A 95 -10.43 -27.79 -11.13
CA ALA A 95 -9.59 -28.66 -10.32
C ALA A 95 -10.08 -28.82 -8.86
N GLY A 96 -11.26 -28.30 -8.52
CA GLY A 96 -11.85 -28.37 -7.18
C GLY A 96 -11.21 -27.43 -6.15
N VAL A 97 -10.49 -26.40 -6.60
CA VAL A 97 -9.81 -25.43 -5.74
C VAL A 97 -10.55 -24.09 -5.77
N THR A 98 -10.83 -23.51 -4.60
CA THR A 98 -11.35 -22.14 -4.51
C THR A 98 -10.28 -21.15 -5.02
N PRO A 99 -10.55 -20.36 -6.06
CA PRO A 99 -9.52 -19.61 -6.79
C PRO A 99 -9.04 -18.35 -6.06
N LEU A 100 -9.88 -17.77 -5.21
CA LEU A 100 -9.56 -16.57 -4.44
C LEU A 100 -9.97 -16.74 -2.98
N ALA A 101 -8.99 -16.67 -2.09
CA ALA A 101 -9.26 -16.51 -0.67
C ALA A 101 -9.54 -15.02 -0.38
N LEU A 102 -10.68 -14.74 0.25
CA LEU A 102 -11.05 -13.41 0.71
C LEU A 102 -11.35 -13.46 2.20
N GLY A 103 -10.71 -12.56 2.96
CA GLY A 103 -10.98 -12.43 4.39
C GLY A 103 -12.33 -11.76 4.63
N GLY A 104 -13.19 -12.43 5.38
CA GLY A 104 -14.43 -11.92 5.96
C GLY A 104 -14.87 -12.87 7.07
N GLN A 105 -15.15 -12.34 8.27
CA GLN A 105 -15.95 -13.09 9.25
C GLN A 105 -17.34 -13.35 8.67
N PRO A 106 -18.03 -14.45 9.04
CA PRO A 106 -19.48 -14.48 8.89
C PRO A 106 -20.14 -13.28 9.59
#